data_AF-A0AA88B712-F1
#
_entry.id   AF-A0AA88B712-F1
#
_cell.length_a   1.000
_cell.length_b   1.000
_cell.length_c   1.000
_cell.angle_alpha   90.00
_cell.angle_beta   90.00
_cell.angle_gamma   90.00
#
_symmetry.space_group_name_H-M   'P 1'
#
loop_
_entity.id
_entity.type
_entity.pdbx_description
1 polymer ?
#
loop_
_entity_poly.entity_id
_entity_poly.type
_entity_poly.pdbx_seq_one_letter_code
_entity_poly.pdbx_strand_id
1 'polypeptide(L)'
;MSHNRNTGPMRASPRCGARTRNGETCRAPALRGKVRCRMHGGAWGSGAPFGNGNAVKHGFFTAEAIEERKFVRTVLTEAEAFLRKLPAGSLPSGRPDASGTPHGAAGTDSPPPHLTKAGK
;
A
#
# COMPACT_ATOMS: atom_id res chain seq x y z
N MET A 1 35.58 -6.33 -47.83
CA MET A 1 35.87 -5.67 -46.53
C MET A 1 35.52 -6.59 -45.36
N SER A 2 36.52 -7.14 -44.67
CA SER A 2 36.34 -7.87 -43.40
C SER A 2 36.74 -6.96 -42.24
N HIS A 3 35.77 -6.28 -41.62
CA HIS A 3 36.04 -5.52 -40.40
C HIS A 3 36.18 -6.49 -39.23
N ASN A 4 37.33 -6.46 -38.55
CA ASN A 4 37.56 -7.24 -37.34
C ASN A 4 36.59 -6.78 -36.25
N ARG A 5 35.63 -7.63 -35.87
CA ARG A 5 34.64 -7.33 -34.84
C ARG A 5 35.15 -7.80 -33.48
N ASN A 6 35.41 -6.85 -32.58
CA ASN A 6 35.71 -7.15 -31.18
C ASN A 6 34.43 -7.60 -30.43
N THR A 7 34.05 -8.86 -30.59
CA THR A 7 32.83 -9.46 -29.99
C THR A 7 33.10 -10.25 -28.71
N GLY A 8 34.37 -10.48 -28.35
CA GLY A 8 34.76 -11.25 -27.17
C GLY A 8 34.10 -10.76 -25.87
N PRO A 9 34.21 -9.46 -25.53
CA PRO A 9 33.58 -8.90 -24.33
C PRO A 9 32.06 -9.08 -24.33
N MET A 10 31.41 -8.87 -25.48
CA MET A 10 29.96 -9.05 -25.62
C MET A 10 29.50 -10.49 -25.42
N ARG A 11 30.35 -11.50 -25.68
CA ARG A 11 30.03 -12.92 -25.45
C ARG A 11 30.31 -13.34 -24.01
N ALA A 12 31.38 -12.81 -23.41
CA ALA A 12 31.77 -13.11 -22.03
C ALA A 12 30.85 -12.46 -20.98
N SER A 13 30.17 -11.35 -21.29
CA SER A 13 29.27 -10.70 -20.34
C SER A 13 28.08 -11.59 -19.92
N PRO A 14 27.60 -11.49 -18.68
CA PRO A 14 26.32 -12.07 -18.27
C PRO A 14 25.17 -11.60 -19.17
N ARG A 15 24.14 -12.43 -19.36
CA ARG A 15 22.93 -12.04 -20.10
C ARG A 15 21.97 -11.28 -19.20
N CYS A 16 21.27 -10.29 -19.76
CA CYS A 16 20.32 -9.46 -19.02
C CYS A 16 19.20 -10.25 -18.35
N GLY A 17 18.63 -11.25 -19.02
CA GLY A 17 17.60 -12.12 -18.46
C GLY A 17 16.25 -11.47 -18.11
N ALA A 18 16.02 -10.20 -18.45
CA ALA A 18 14.71 -9.56 -18.23
C ALA A 18 13.66 -10.16 -19.18
N ARG A 19 12.40 -10.24 -18.75
CA ARG A 19 11.30 -10.73 -19.60
C ARG A 19 11.03 -9.73 -20.71
N THR A 20 11.12 -10.18 -21.95
CA THR A 20 10.82 -9.39 -23.16
C THR A 20 9.31 -9.40 -23.43
N ARG A 21 8.85 -8.53 -24.36
CA ARG A 21 7.44 -8.46 -24.77
C ARG A 21 6.90 -9.79 -25.31
N ASN A 22 7.76 -10.60 -25.91
CA ASN A 22 7.39 -11.91 -26.47
C ASN A 22 7.45 -13.04 -25.42
N GLY A 23 7.67 -12.71 -24.13
CA GLY A 23 7.74 -13.68 -23.04
C GLY A 23 9.10 -14.34 -22.83
N GLU A 24 10.02 -14.23 -23.79
CA GLU A 24 11.38 -14.78 -23.67
C GLU A 24 12.29 -13.94 -22.76
N THR A 25 13.41 -14.52 -22.34
CA THR A 25 14.46 -13.82 -21.58
C THR A 25 15.38 -13.00 -22.49
N CYS A 26 15.74 -11.79 -22.04
CA CYS A 26 16.60 -10.90 -22.80
C CYS A 26 18.03 -11.45 -22.92
N ARG A 27 18.47 -11.67 -24.17
CA ARG A 27 19.81 -12.20 -24.50
C ARG A 27 20.88 -11.11 -24.70
N ALA A 28 20.53 -9.84 -24.52
CA ALA A 28 21.50 -8.74 -24.59
C ALA A 28 22.52 -8.86 -23.44
N PRO A 29 23.79 -8.46 -23.66
CA PRO A 29 24.78 -8.42 -22.60
C PRO A 29 24.36 -7.42 -21.51
N ALA A 30 24.52 -7.79 -20.26
CA ALA A 30 24.36 -6.88 -19.12
C ALA A 30 25.42 -5.77 -19.18
N LEU A 31 25.06 -4.57 -18.68
CA LEU A 31 26.03 -3.48 -18.59
C LEU A 31 27.09 -3.83 -17.53
N ARG A 32 28.34 -3.38 -17.73
CA ARG A 32 29.44 -3.64 -16.79
C ARG A 32 29.03 -3.27 -15.35
N GLY A 33 29.20 -4.19 -14.41
CA GLY A 33 28.85 -4.00 -13.00
C GLY A 33 27.34 -4.01 -12.71
N LYS A 34 26.49 -4.37 -13.67
CA LYS A 34 25.04 -4.43 -13.51
C LYS A 34 24.47 -5.78 -13.93
N VAL A 35 23.26 -6.05 -13.46
CA VAL A 35 22.52 -7.30 -13.75
C VAL A 35 21.73 -7.21 -15.08
N ARG A 36 21.34 -5.99 -15.50
CA ARG A 36 20.48 -5.78 -16.67
C ARG A 36 21.19 -5.04 -17.80
N CYS A 37 20.70 -5.18 -19.02
CA CYS A 37 21.18 -4.43 -20.18
C CYS A 37 20.65 -2.99 -20.17
N ARG A 38 21.23 -2.14 -21.03
CA ARG A 38 20.82 -0.73 -21.19
C ARG A 38 19.30 -0.56 -21.38
N MET A 39 18.66 -1.47 -22.14
CA MET A 39 17.23 -1.39 -22.46
C MET A 39 16.30 -1.85 -21.33
N HIS A 40 16.78 -2.64 -20.37
CA HIS A 40 15.96 -3.18 -19.29
C HIS A 40 16.41 -2.64 -17.92
N GLY A 41 16.67 -1.33 -17.84
CA GLY A 41 17.03 -0.68 -16.59
C GLY A 41 18.49 -0.84 -16.17
N GLY A 42 19.39 -1.15 -17.09
CA GLY A 42 20.84 -1.13 -16.85
C GLY A 42 21.51 0.20 -17.17
N ALA A 43 20.83 1.15 -17.83
CA ALA A 43 21.43 2.44 -18.20
C ALA A 43 21.92 3.23 -16.97
N TRP A 44 22.87 4.14 -17.14
CA TRP A 44 23.22 5.08 -16.06
C TRP A 44 22.00 5.97 -15.76
N GLY A 45 21.71 6.22 -14.49
CA GLY A 45 20.50 6.93 -14.07
C GLY A 45 19.18 6.16 -14.30
N SER A 46 19.23 4.85 -14.56
CA SER A 46 18.03 4.03 -14.64
C SER A 46 17.40 3.81 -13.26
N GLY A 47 16.08 3.97 -13.18
CA GLY A 47 15.32 3.80 -11.93
C GLY A 47 14.78 5.14 -11.43
N ALA A 48 13.95 5.09 -10.40
CA ALA A 48 13.48 6.31 -9.75
C ALA A 48 14.64 6.94 -8.95
N PRO A 49 14.77 8.28 -8.95
CA PRO A 49 15.71 8.95 -8.06
C PRO A 49 15.32 8.75 -6.60
N PHE A 50 16.29 8.95 -5.71
CA PHE A 50 16.03 8.97 -4.27
C PHE A 50 15.01 10.06 -3.94
N GLY A 51 14.03 9.76 -3.09
CA GLY A 51 12.97 10.70 -2.72
C GLY A 51 11.93 10.97 -3.81
N ASN A 52 11.83 10.15 -4.86
CA ASN A 52 10.84 10.33 -5.91
C ASN A 52 9.38 10.28 -5.38
N GLY A 53 8.69 11.42 -5.42
CA GLY A 53 7.27 11.54 -5.09
C GLY A 53 6.32 10.99 -6.17
N ASN A 54 6.77 10.79 -7.41
CA ASN A 54 5.89 10.38 -8.52
C ASN A 54 5.28 8.98 -8.34
N ALA A 55 5.89 8.13 -7.49
CA ALA A 55 5.34 6.82 -7.17
C ALA A 55 4.27 6.87 -6.07
N VAL A 56 4.13 7.99 -5.37
CA VAL A 56 3.13 8.17 -4.31
C VAL A 56 1.77 8.38 -4.97
N LYS A 57 0.85 7.42 -4.77
CA LYS A 57 -0.50 7.49 -5.34
C LYS A 57 -1.53 8.06 -4.37
N HIS A 58 -1.56 7.52 -3.14
CA HIS A 58 -2.59 7.83 -2.15
C HIS A 58 -2.00 8.17 -0.77
N GLY A 59 -0.68 8.42 -0.67
CA GLY A 59 0.01 8.82 0.58
C GLY A 59 0.10 7.76 1.68
N PHE A 60 -0.80 6.78 1.73
CA PHE A 60 -0.90 5.80 2.82
C PHE A 60 0.38 5.00 3.13
N PHE A 61 1.29 4.81 2.16
CA PHE A 61 2.55 4.09 2.36
C PHE A 61 3.77 5.00 2.47
N THR A 62 3.59 6.31 2.66
CA THR A 62 4.71 7.19 3.01
C THR A 62 5.24 6.85 4.41
N ALA A 63 6.50 7.19 4.68
CA ALA A 63 7.10 7.00 5.99
C ALA A 63 6.27 7.71 7.08
N GLU A 64 5.92 8.97 6.85
CA GLU A 64 5.10 9.80 7.74
C GLU A 64 3.74 9.16 8.04
N ALA A 65 3.00 8.71 7.03
CA ALA A 65 1.69 8.09 7.23
C ALA A 65 1.79 6.74 7.97
N ILE A 66 2.88 6.00 7.78
CA ILE A 66 3.14 4.76 8.52
C ILE A 66 3.43 5.07 9.99
N GLU A 67 4.24 6.09 10.27
CA GLU A 67 4.56 6.53 11.63
C GLU A 67 3.33 7.02 12.38
N GLU A 68 2.49 7.85 11.74
CA GLU A 68 1.23 8.32 12.30
C GLU A 68 0.32 7.16 12.69
N ARG A 69 0.14 6.17 11.81
CA ARG A 69 -0.69 4.99 12.14
C ARG A 69 -0.12 4.17 13.28
N LYS A 70 1.21 4.02 13.37
CA LYS A 70 1.86 3.33 14.49
C LYS A 70 1.61 4.07 15.79
N PHE A 71 1.72 5.40 15.78
CA PHE A 71 1.44 6.24 16.94
C PHE A 71 -0.02 6.11 17.39
N VAL A 72 -0.97 6.31 16.47
CA VAL A 72 -2.41 6.17 16.76
C VAL A 72 -2.71 4.78 17.33
N ARG A 73 -2.16 3.72 16.74
CA ARG A 73 -2.34 2.35 17.24
C ARG A 73 -1.82 2.18 18.67
N THR A 74 -0.68 2.78 18.97
CA THR A 74 -0.07 2.73 20.31
C THR A 74 -1.00 3.41 21.32
N VAL A 75 -1.44 4.63 21.04
CA VAL A 75 -2.37 5.39 21.89
C VAL A 75 -3.68 4.62 22.12
N LEU A 76 -4.28 4.06 21.07
CA LEU A 76 -5.50 3.27 21.20
C LEU A 76 -5.31 2.02 22.06
N THR A 77 -4.18 1.33 21.89
CA THR A 77 -3.86 0.13 22.66
C THR A 77 -3.65 0.47 24.14
N GLU A 78 -2.96 1.58 24.44
CA GLU A 78 -2.76 2.07 25.80
C GLU A 78 -4.08 2.51 26.45
N ALA A 79 -4.93 3.22 25.71
CA ALA A 79 -6.24 3.63 26.17
C ALA A 79 -7.14 2.43 26.50
N GLU A 80 -7.19 1.43 25.61
CA GLU A 80 -7.93 0.17 25.86
C GLU A 80 -7.38 -0.58 27.08
N ALA A 81 -6.06 -0.66 27.23
CA ALA A 81 -5.43 -1.29 28.38
C ALA A 81 -5.73 -0.55 29.69
N PHE A 82 -5.81 0.79 29.65
CA PHE A 82 -6.20 1.61 30.79
C PHE A 82 -7.67 1.38 31.16
N LEU A 83 -8.58 1.45 30.19
CA LEU A 83 -10.01 1.25 30.41
C LEU A 83 -10.32 -0.12 31.01
N ARG A 84 -9.59 -1.17 30.60
CA ARG A 84 -9.72 -2.52 31.18
C ARG A 84 -9.35 -2.62 32.66
N LYS A 85 -8.50 -1.72 33.16
CA LYS A 85 -8.07 -1.71 34.58
C LYS A 85 -9.05 -0.97 35.49
N LEU A 86 -10.00 -0.22 34.93
CA LEU A 86 -11.01 0.48 35.72
C LEU A 86 -12.01 -0.54 36.29
N PRO A 87 -12.42 -0.40 37.57
CA PRO A 87 -13.42 -1.29 38.16
C PRO A 87 -14.76 -1.13 37.43
N ALA A 88 -15.47 -2.26 37.24
CA ALA A 88 -16.81 -2.30 36.66
C ALA A 88 -17.80 -1.60 37.61
N GLY A 89 -17.93 -0.28 37.48
CA GLY A 89 -18.82 0.52 38.32
C GLY A 89 -18.68 2.04 38.18
N SER A 90 -17.63 2.55 37.52
CA SER A 90 -17.41 4.00 37.39
C SER A 90 -18.01 4.63 36.13
N LEU A 91 -18.67 3.85 35.27
CA LEU A 91 -19.33 4.32 34.05
C LEU A 91 -20.83 4.02 34.16
N PRO A 92 -21.73 5.01 33.92
CA PRO A 92 -23.15 4.73 33.87
C PRO A 92 -23.41 3.68 32.79
N SER A 93 -24.04 2.58 33.19
CA SER A 93 -24.45 1.50 32.29
C SER A 93 -25.61 2.00 31.42
N GLY A 94 -25.29 2.75 30.38
CA GLY A 94 -26.25 3.26 29.42
C GLY A 94 -25.52 3.85 28.22
N ARG A 95 -25.84 3.38 27.02
CA ARG A 95 -25.59 4.19 25.83
C ARG A 95 -26.46 5.45 25.97
N PRO A 96 -25.92 6.67 25.93
CA PRO A 96 -26.80 7.82 25.78
C PRO A 96 -27.54 7.66 24.45
N ASP A 97 -28.86 7.64 24.52
CA ASP A 97 -29.71 7.87 23.37
C ASP A 97 -29.36 9.24 22.76
N ALA A 98 -29.57 9.42 21.46
CA ALA A 98 -29.21 10.66 20.76
C ALA A 98 -30.02 11.90 21.24
N SER A 99 -30.90 11.74 22.22
CA SER A 99 -31.84 12.76 22.72
C SER A 99 -31.71 13.13 24.20
N GLY A 100 -31.13 12.28 25.06
CA GLY A 100 -30.96 12.59 26.49
C GLY A 100 -32.27 12.75 27.28
N THR A 101 -33.34 12.02 26.94
CA THR A 101 -34.65 12.12 27.61
C THR A 101 -35.12 10.76 28.11
N PRO A 102 -35.53 10.61 29.39
CA PRO A 102 -36.09 9.34 29.85
C PRO A 102 -37.53 9.22 29.34
N HIS A 103 -37.75 8.41 28.31
CA HIS A 103 -39.09 8.03 27.89
C HIS A 103 -39.34 6.56 28.26
N GLY A 104 -40.31 6.38 29.16
CA GLY A 104 -40.82 5.08 29.56
C GLY A 104 -41.36 4.31 28.36
N ALA A 105 -41.20 2.99 28.43
CA ALA A 105 -41.57 2.05 27.39
C ALA A 105 -43.04 2.19 26.96
N ALA A 106 -43.26 2.37 25.66
CA ALA A 106 -44.50 2.02 24.98
C ALA A 106 -44.14 1.65 23.54
N GLY A 107 -44.24 0.36 23.22
CA GLY A 107 -44.00 -0.15 21.88
C GLY A 107 -45.18 0.09 20.97
N THR A 108 -44.90 0.24 19.68
CA THR A 108 -45.69 -0.34 18.60
C THR A 108 -44.76 -0.59 17.41
N ASP A 109 -44.74 -1.84 16.94
CA ASP A 109 -44.05 -2.23 15.73
C ASP A 109 -44.72 -1.59 14.51
N SER A 110 -43.94 -0.88 13.70
CA SER A 110 -44.32 -0.62 12.31
C SER A 110 -43.08 -0.77 11.43
N PRO A 111 -43.07 -1.74 10.49
CA PRO A 111 -41.92 -1.96 9.62
C PRO A 111 -41.82 -0.84 8.58
N PRO A 112 -40.59 -0.43 8.19
CA PRO A 112 -40.40 0.63 7.20
C PRO A 112 -40.76 0.16 5.77
N PRO A 113 -41.31 1.03 4.92
CA PRO A 113 -41.58 0.71 3.52
C PRO A 113 -40.27 0.60 2.72
N HIS A 114 -40.25 -0.39 1.84
CA HIS A 114 -39.17 -0.78 0.95
C HIS A 114 -38.96 0.25 -0.17
N LEU A 115 -37.75 0.80 -0.26
CA LEU A 115 -37.31 1.68 -1.35
C LEU A 115 -36.99 0.86 -2.60
N THR A 116 -37.73 1.07 -3.68
CA THR A 116 -37.44 0.51 -5.00
C THR A 116 -36.21 1.19 -5.61
N LYS A 117 -35.26 0.38 -6.08
CA LYS A 117 -34.03 0.82 -6.74
C LYS A 117 -34.35 1.11 -8.22
N ALA A 118 -34.30 2.38 -8.61
CA ALA A 118 -34.44 2.79 -10.01
C ALA A 118 -33.14 2.50 -10.78
N GLY A 119 -33.31 1.86 -11.94
CA GLY A 119 -32.60 2.19 -13.18
C GLY A 119 -31.18 1.69 -13.32
N LYS A 120 -30.98 0.84 -14.33
CA LYS A 120 -29.71 0.54 -14.96
C LYS A 120 -29.68 1.20 -16.33
#